data_AF-A0A183L3A5-F1
#
_entry.id   AF-A0A183L3A5-F1
#
_cell.length_a   1.000
_cell.length_b   1.000
_cell.length_c   1.000
_cell.angle_alpha   90.00
_cell.angle_beta   90.00
_cell.angle_gamma   90.00
#
_symmetry.space_group_name_H-M   'P 1'
#
loop_
_entity.id
_entity.type
_entity.pdbx_description
1 polymer ?
#
loop_
_entity_poly.entity_id
_entity_poly.type
_entity_poly.pdbx_seq_one_letter_code
_entity_poly.pdbx_strand_id
1 'polypeptide(L)'
;MSTNELGPQSVVGLKDISLDMMVMQANTMKLSDQEASRSNYSKDEPCSIHDSFSIDRHSSDENSPGAKMKEDQCAEEMTISGSAGDDVSRALIQRRQPLMELVSSEEGYVRRLKLVKDFYIPAVNPPTTAQSNTENIGAPSSLPHSDSHASPPVAPEDLAARWRIIWGNWIQLYEWHSAFLEKLVSVVESDPDRIPKLFIDSRARLRSIYSKYCENHRKAALIAEQYRDFFEELRIFIGDKEDVVSHLMQPVQRIMRYQLPIAEILKYTQRACSPDLLLWKKTLEIMKEIPKDTQLILEVSFELYIVFYIVVICLLASFQCHINIFMCFLPSSRKNLI
;
A
#
# COMPACT_ATOMS: atom_id res chain seq x y z
N MET A 1 31.97 9.73 -38.08
CA MET A 1 30.51 9.61 -38.27
C MET A 1 30.12 8.24 -37.75
N SER A 2 29.34 8.01 -36.71
CA SER A 2 28.58 8.88 -35.82
C SER A 2 28.55 8.21 -34.43
N THR A 3 28.70 9.04 -33.40
CA THR A 3 28.39 8.75 -32.00
C THR A 3 26.90 8.50 -31.81
N ASN A 4 26.52 7.60 -30.90
CA ASN A 4 25.21 7.64 -30.24
C ASN A 4 25.40 7.31 -28.76
N GLU A 5 25.17 8.33 -27.94
CA GLU A 5 25.09 8.27 -26.49
C GLU A 5 23.74 7.70 -26.03
N LEU A 6 23.77 6.88 -24.99
CA LEU A 6 22.59 6.48 -24.22
C LEU A 6 22.74 7.08 -22.83
N GLY A 7 21.91 8.08 -22.53
CA GLY A 7 21.90 8.82 -21.27
C GLY A 7 21.30 8.05 -20.08
N PRO A 8 21.47 8.56 -18.84
CA PRO A 8 21.01 7.90 -17.63
C PRO A 8 19.56 8.30 -17.32
N GLN A 9 18.59 7.47 -17.73
CA GLN A 9 17.22 7.53 -17.23
C GLN A 9 16.77 6.16 -16.72
N SER A 10 17.18 5.78 -15.51
CA SER A 10 16.43 4.76 -14.75
C SER A 10 16.62 4.79 -13.22
N VAL A 11 17.33 5.77 -12.66
CA VAL A 11 17.66 5.80 -11.21
C VAL A 11 16.77 6.75 -10.40
N VAL A 12 15.71 7.32 -11.00
CA VAL A 12 14.86 8.33 -10.33
C VAL A 12 13.76 7.68 -9.45
N GLY A 13 13.33 6.45 -9.72
CA GLY A 13 12.16 5.86 -9.05
C GLY A 13 12.37 5.26 -7.64
N LEU A 14 13.61 5.01 -7.20
CA LEU A 14 13.89 4.34 -5.92
C LEU A 14 14.25 5.29 -4.77
N LYS A 15 14.70 6.53 -5.08
CA LYS A 15 15.02 7.53 -4.07
C LYS A 15 13.77 8.24 -3.52
N ASP A 16 12.74 8.42 -4.35
CA ASP A 16 11.52 9.13 -3.95
C ASP A 16 10.66 8.31 -2.97
N ILE A 17 10.56 6.99 -3.16
CA ILE A 17 9.78 6.10 -2.27
C ILE A 17 10.41 6.01 -0.87
N SER A 18 11.73 6.13 -0.78
CA SER A 18 12.48 6.07 0.47
C SER A 18 12.38 7.37 1.28
N LEU A 19 12.32 8.52 0.59
CA LEU A 19 12.16 9.82 1.22
C LEU A 19 10.72 10.00 1.73
N ASP A 20 9.73 9.52 0.98
CA ASP A 20 8.31 9.59 1.37
C ASP A 20 7.98 8.72 2.60
N MET A 21 8.70 7.62 2.80
CA MET A 21 8.55 6.77 4.00
C MET A 21 9.13 7.43 5.26
N MET A 22 10.24 8.18 5.13
CA MET A 22 10.82 8.99 6.20
C MET A 22 9.95 10.21 6.54
N VAL A 23 9.38 10.88 5.54
CA VAL A 23 8.45 12.01 5.73
C VAL A 23 7.18 11.56 6.44
N MET A 24 6.71 10.34 6.19
CA MET A 24 5.54 9.83 6.89
C MET A 24 5.77 9.43 8.33
N GLN A 25 6.93 8.87 8.68
CA GLN A 25 7.27 8.62 10.08
C GLN A 25 7.35 9.94 10.88
N ALA A 26 7.93 11.00 10.29
CA ALA A 26 8.01 12.33 10.89
C ALA A 26 6.63 13.02 11.03
N ASN A 27 5.70 12.78 10.11
CA ASN A 27 4.34 13.35 10.18
C ASN A 27 3.43 12.59 11.16
N THR A 28 3.63 11.29 11.37
CA THR A 28 2.92 10.53 12.43
C THR A 28 3.31 10.96 13.84
N MET A 29 4.58 11.33 14.08
CA MET A 29 5.03 11.87 15.38
C MET A 29 4.50 13.29 15.65
N LYS A 30 4.31 14.12 14.62
CA LYS A 30 3.74 15.48 14.79
C LYS A 30 2.24 15.49 15.05
N LEU A 31 1.50 14.46 14.63
CA LEU A 31 0.05 14.37 14.87
C LEU A 31 -0.28 13.91 16.29
N SER A 32 0.56 13.11 16.94
CA SER A 32 0.37 12.70 18.34
C SER A 32 0.61 13.84 19.34
N ASP A 33 1.50 14.78 19.04
CA ASP A 33 1.80 15.90 19.94
C ASP A 33 0.76 17.03 19.86
N GLN A 34 -0.03 17.10 18.77
CA GLN A 34 -1.03 18.14 18.56
C GLN A 34 -2.40 17.80 19.19
N GLU A 35 -2.71 16.52 19.41
CA GLU A 35 -3.92 16.08 20.12
C GLU A 35 -3.77 16.13 21.65
N ALA A 36 -2.55 16.06 22.19
CA ALA A 36 -2.28 16.18 23.62
C ALA A 36 -2.47 17.61 24.18
N SER A 37 -2.71 18.60 23.31
CA SER A 37 -2.77 20.03 23.69
C SER A 37 -4.18 20.64 23.68
N ARG A 38 -5.24 19.85 23.41
CA ARG A 38 -6.63 20.33 23.37
C ARG A 38 -7.59 19.47 24.20
N SER A 39 -7.32 19.38 25.50
CA SER A 39 -8.39 19.12 26.47
C SER A 39 -8.17 19.97 27.71
N ASN A 40 -8.91 21.09 27.82
CA ASN A 40 -9.23 21.67 29.11
C ASN A 40 -10.72 22.01 29.14
N TYR A 41 -11.33 21.48 30.20
CA TYR A 41 -12.71 21.51 30.62
C TYR A 41 -13.22 22.93 30.91
N SER A 42 -14.50 23.19 30.67
CA SER A 42 -15.33 23.96 31.60
C SER A 42 -16.76 23.47 31.53
N LYS A 43 -17.26 23.14 32.72
CA LYS A 43 -18.61 22.71 33.08
C LYS A 43 -19.58 23.87 32.83
N ASP A 44 -20.80 23.57 32.42
CA ASP A 44 -22.00 23.94 33.19
C ASP A 44 -23.21 23.11 32.68
N GLU A 45 -24.03 22.71 33.62
CA GLU A 45 -25.13 21.73 33.53
C GLU A 45 -26.50 22.47 33.53
N PRO A 46 -27.65 21.79 33.66
CA PRO A 46 -28.53 21.28 32.61
C PRO A 46 -29.83 22.08 32.44
N CYS A 47 -30.60 21.79 31.37
CA CYS A 47 -32.05 21.97 31.45
C CYS A 47 -32.80 20.84 30.76
N SER A 48 -33.75 20.28 31.50
CA SER A 48 -34.52 19.08 31.22
C SER A 48 -36.00 19.41 31.07
N ILE A 49 -36.71 18.51 30.38
CA ILE A 49 -38.17 18.24 30.40
C ILE A 49 -39.06 19.15 29.52
N HIS A 50 -39.62 18.58 28.43
CA HIS A 50 -41.03 18.16 28.43
C HIS A 50 -41.40 17.28 27.22
N ASP A 51 -41.83 16.06 27.52
CA ASP A 51 -42.76 15.24 26.72
C ASP A 51 -44.17 15.86 26.75
N SER A 52 -44.92 15.73 25.65
CA SER A 52 -46.37 15.42 25.59
C SER A 52 -46.91 15.40 24.14
N PHE A 53 -47.46 14.23 23.73
CA PHE A 53 -48.79 13.96 23.12
C PHE A 53 -49.50 15.09 22.33
N SER A 54 -50.28 14.92 21.26
CA SER A 54 -50.80 13.83 20.41
C SER A 54 -51.70 14.49 19.33
N ILE A 55 -51.90 13.82 18.17
CA ILE A 55 -53.15 13.64 17.35
C ILE A 55 -54.07 14.90 17.16
N ASP A 56 -54.40 15.37 15.94
CA ASP A 56 -55.53 14.87 15.13
C ASP A 56 -55.66 15.50 13.71
N ARG A 57 -56.56 14.89 12.91
CA ARG A 57 -56.87 15.10 11.47
C ARG A 57 -57.90 16.22 11.15
N HIS A 58 -58.09 16.43 9.83
CA HIS A 58 -59.21 17.07 9.07
C HIS A 58 -59.15 18.60 8.89
N SER A 59 -59.73 19.23 7.88
CA SER A 59 -60.02 19.02 6.44
C SER A 59 -60.71 20.31 5.95
N SER A 60 -60.50 20.69 4.68
CA SER A 60 -61.44 21.44 3.82
C SER A 60 -61.68 22.96 3.98
N ASP A 61 -61.38 23.65 2.87
CA ASP A 61 -62.23 24.57 2.08
C ASP A 61 -62.81 25.86 2.71
N GLU A 62 -62.38 27.04 2.21
CA GLU A 62 -63.13 27.81 1.18
C GLU A 62 -62.68 29.30 1.08
N ASN A 63 -62.69 29.76 -0.18
CA ASN A 63 -63.00 31.09 -0.73
C ASN A 63 -62.18 32.37 -0.46
N SER A 64 -61.71 32.93 -1.59
CA SER A 64 -61.35 34.33 -1.89
C SER A 64 -62.64 35.19 -2.05
N PRO A 65 -62.63 36.55 -2.25
CA PRO A 65 -61.73 37.29 -3.16
C PRO A 65 -61.35 38.76 -2.83
N GLY A 66 -60.24 39.22 -3.46
CA GLY A 66 -60.17 40.55 -4.10
C GLY A 66 -59.26 41.62 -3.46
N ALA A 67 -58.15 41.95 -4.12
CA ALA A 67 -57.80 43.33 -4.55
C ALA A 67 -56.37 43.46 -5.14
N LYS A 68 -56.33 43.78 -6.45
CA LYS A 68 -55.43 44.69 -7.19
C LYS A 68 -53.89 44.70 -6.97
N MET A 69 -53.22 44.27 -8.05
CA MET A 69 -52.16 44.94 -8.84
C MET A 69 -51.09 45.78 -8.13
N LYS A 70 -49.83 45.36 -8.30
CA LYS A 70 -48.76 46.19 -8.89
C LYS A 70 -47.65 45.30 -9.46
N GLU A 71 -47.39 45.48 -10.75
CA GLU A 71 -46.15 45.10 -11.42
C GLU A 71 -44.98 45.87 -10.80
N ASP A 72 -43.88 45.19 -10.50
CA ASP A 72 -42.54 45.71 -10.69
C ASP A 72 -41.64 44.54 -11.09
N GLN A 73 -41.18 44.59 -12.33
CA GLN A 73 -40.05 43.80 -12.81
C GLN A 73 -38.78 44.36 -12.17
N CYS A 74 -37.97 43.48 -11.58
CA CYS A 74 -36.53 43.59 -11.73
C CYS A 74 -35.95 42.19 -11.90
N ALA A 75 -35.50 41.94 -13.13
CA ALA A 75 -34.68 40.79 -13.48
C ALA A 75 -33.29 40.99 -12.89
N GLU A 76 -32.84 40.04 -12.06
CA GLU A 76 -31.47 39.55 -12.04
C GLU A 76 -31.41 38.25 -11.23
N GLU A 77 -31.85 37.17 -11.85
CA GLU A 77 -31.42 35.83 -11.42
C GLU A 77 -30.00 35.64 -11.97
N MET A 78 -29.01 36.13 -11.23
CA MET A 78 -27.61 35.80 -11.47
C MET A 78 -27.40 34.35 -11.04
N THR A 79 -27.49 33.45 -12.01
CA THR A 79 -27.09 32.05 -11.96
C THR A 79 -25.74 31.86 -11.24
N ILE A 80 -25.78 31.46 -9.97
CA ILE A 80 -24.68 30.78 -9.28
C ILE A 80 -25.03 29.29 -9.26
N SER A 81 -24.95 28.62 -10.41
CA SER A 81 -25.20 27.17 -10.47
C SER A 81 -24.20 26.41 -11.36
N GLY A 82 -23.35 27.09 -12.12
CA GLY A 82 -22.35 26.46 -13.00
C GLY A 82 -21.06 26.02 -12.30
N SER A 83 -20.55 26.79 -11.33
CA SER A 83 -19.21 26.52 -10.74
C SER A 83 -19.17 25.26 -9.87
N ALA A 84 -20.20 25.02 -9.04
CA ALA A 84 -20.18 23.93 -8.07
C ALA A 84 -20.28 22.55 -8.75
N GLY A 85 -21.09 22.41 -9.80
CA GLY A 85 -21.21 21.16 -10.55
C GLY A 85 -19.93 20.81 -11.32
N ASP A 86 -19.25 21.83 -11.85
CA ASP A 86 -17.96 21.68 -12.53
C ASP A 86 -16.85 21.29 -11.55
N ASP A 87 -16.85 21.84 -10.34
CA ASP A 87 -15.89 21.51 -9.29
C ASP A 87 -16.04 20.07 -8.79
N VAL A 88 -17.28 19.61 -8.58
CA VAL A 88 -17.58 18.21 -8.21
C VAL A 88 -17.13 17.25 -9.31
N SER A 89 -17.46 17.56 -10.57
CA SER A 89 -17.07 16.73 -11.71
C SER A 89 -15.55 16.65 -11.88
N ARG A 90 -14.84 17.76 -11.72
CA ARG A 90 -13.36 17.79 -11.71
C ARG A 90 -12.78 16.94 -10.58
N ALA A 91 -13.33 17.03 -9.37
CA ALA A 91 -12.88 16.26 -8.23
C ALA A 91 -13.05 14.74 -8.46
N LEU A 92 -14.16 14.31 -9.05
CA LEU A 92 -14.39 12.90 -9.39
C LEU A 92 -13.43 12.39 -10.47
N ILE A 93 -13.12 13.20 -11.48
CA ILE A 93 -12.11 12.85 -12.49
C ILE A 93 -10.74 12.67 -11.82
N GLN A 94 -10.35 13.58 -10.92
CA GLN A 94 -9.09 13.50 -10.19
C GLN A 94 -9.04 12.31 -9.23
N ARG A 95 -10.18 11.90 -8.65
CA ARG A 95 -10.31 10.71 -7.80
C ARG A 95 -9.94 9.41 -8.52
N ARG A 96 -10.07 9.36 -9.85
CA ARG A 96 -9.81 8.15 -10.64
C ARG A 96 -8.35 7.69 -10.56
N GLN A 97 -7.39 8.63 -10.55
CA GLN A 97 -5.97 8.26 -10.54
C GLN A 97 -5.56 7.44 -9.31
N PRO A 98 -5.82 7.89 -8.06
CA PRO A 98 -5.44 7.10 -6.88
C PRO A 98 -6.26 5.80 -6.72
N LEU A 99 -7.47 5.72 -7.31
CA LEU A 99 -8.22 4.46 -7.41
C LEU A 99 -7.50 3.45 -8.31
N MET A 100 -7.04 3.88 -9.49
CA MET A 100 -6.28 3.03 -10.40
C MET A 100 -4.92 2.63 -9.83
N GLU A 101 -4.27 3.53 -9.10
CA GLU A 101 -3.01 3.24 -8.39
C GLU A 101 -3.21 2.18 -7.30
N LEU A 102 -4.31 2.25 -6.54
CA LEU A 102 -4.65 1.24 -5.55
C LEU A 102 -4.75 -0.15 -6.17
N VAL A 103 -5.45 -0.26 -7.31
CA VAL A 103 -5.65 -1.52 -8.03
C VAL A 103 -4.33 -2.03 -8.62
N SER A 104 -3.63 -1.18 -9.38
CA SER A 104 -2.35 -1.53 -10.02
C SER A 104 -1.30 -1.96 -9.00
N SER A 105 -1.23 -1.28 -7.85
CA SER A 105 -0.31 -1.66 -6.78
C SER A 105 -0.71 -2.97 -6.08
N GLU A 106 -2.01 -3.30 -6.03
CA GLU A 106 -2.50 -4.59 -5.53
C GLU A 106 -2.15 -5.72 -6.50
N GLU A 107 -2.36 -5.52 -7.81
CA GLU A 107 -1.97 -6.47 -8.86
C GLU A 107 -0.48 -6.79 -8.80
N GLY A 108 0.35 -5.74 -8.72
CA GLY A 108 1.80 -5.90 -8.60
C GLY A 108 2.18 -6.68 -7.34
N TYR A 109 1.49 -6.44 -6.22
CA TYR A 109 1.73 -7.17 -4.98
C TYR A 109 1.32 -8.64 -5.06
N VAL A 110 0.11 -8.94 -5.56
CA VAL A 110 -0.36 -10.32 -5.77
C VAL A 110 0.58 -11.08 -6.70
N ARG A 111 1.11 -10.43 -7.75
CA ARG A 111 2.06 -11.04 -8.69
C ARG A 111 3.36 -11.45 -8.01
N ARG A 112 3.89 -10.65 -7.09
CA ARG A 112 5.10 -10.98 -6.32
C ARG A 112 4.82 -12.07 -5.27
N LEU A 113 3.67 -12.03 -4.59
CA LEU A 113 3.23 -13.13 -3.73
C LEU A 113 3.13 -14.46 -4.49
N LYS A 114 2.59 -14.41 -5.71
CA LYS A 114 2.47 -15.55 -6.62
C LYS A 114 3.83 -16.11 -7.01
N LEU A 115 4.78 -15.24 -7.34
CA LEU A 115 6.14 -15.65 -7.71
C LEU A 115 6.79 -16.49 -6.60
N VAL A 116 6.73 -16.01 -5.36
CA VAL A 116 7.26 -16.77 -4.21
C VAL A 116 6.52 -18.09 -4.03
N LYS A 117 5.18 -18.08 -4.12
CA LYS A 117 4.36 -19.29 -4.01
C LYS A 117 4.72 -20.34 -5.07
N ASP A 118 4.88 -19.92 -6.32
CA ASP A 118 4.97 -20.84 -7.46
C ASP A 118 6.42 -21.30 -7.69
N PHE A 119 7.43 -20.52 -7.28
CA PHE A 119 8.85 -20.84 -7.53
C PHE A 119 9.67 -21.07 -6.27
N TYR A 120 9.61 -20.17 -5.27
CA TYR A 120 10.46 -20.27 -4.09
C TYR A 120 9.98 -21.33 -3.09
N ILE A 121 8.67 -21.43 -2.84
CA ILE A 121 8.12 -22.43 -1.92
C ILE A 121 8.43 -23.86 -2.39
N PRO A 122 8.17 -24.24 -3.66
CA PRO A 122 8.47 -25.58 -4.15
C PRO A 122 9.97 -25.88 -4.24
N ALA A 123 10.82 -24.87 -4.45
CA ALA A 123 12.27 -25.07 -4.45
C ALA A 123 12.81 -25.45 -3.07
N VAL A 124 12.21 -24.92 -1.99
CA VAL A 124 12.58 -25.27 -0.61
C VAL A 124 11.88 -26.54 -0.11
N ASN A 125 10.65 -26.78 -0.56
CA ASN A 125 9.88 -27.97 -0.21
C ASN A 125 9.35 -28.63 -1.50
N PRO A 126 10.20 -29.37 -2.21
CA PRO A 126 9.75 -30.09 -3.39
C PRO A 126 8.65 -31.07 -2.96
N PRO A 127 7.52 -31.14 -3.67
CA PRO A 127 6.52 -32.16 -3.39
C PRO A 127 7.24 -33.50 -3.42
N THR A 128 7.08 -34.29 -2.37
CA THR A 128 7.67 -35.61 -2.24
C THR A 128 7.09 -36.51 -3.34
N THR A 129 7.64 -36.42 -4.55
CA THR A 129 7.41 -37.41 -5.58
C THR A 129 8.16 -38.65 -5.12
N ALA A 130 7.36 -39.57 -4.62
CA ALA A 130 7.66 -40.92 -4.24
C ALA A 130 8.86 -41.54 -4.99
N GLN A 131 9.70 -42.23 -4.23
CA GLN A 131 10.27 -43.47 -4.72
C GLN A 131 9.15 -44.33 -5.33
N SER A 132 9.41 -44.87 -6.51
CA SER A 132 8.64 -45.84 -7.29
C SER A 132 7.77 -45.30 -8.45
N ASN A 133 8.15 -45.78 -9.63
CA ASN A 133 7.38 -46.06 -10.83
C ASN A 133 7.38 -45.00 -11.93
N THR A 134 8.18 -45.33 -12.96
CA THR A 134 7.94 -45.04 -14.37
C THR A 134 6.45 -45.01 -14.68
N GLU A 135 5.91 -43.85 -15.03
CA GLU A 135 4.91 -43.74 -16.09
C GLU A 135 4.87 -42.31 -16.63
N ASN A 136 5.05 -42.26 -17.94
CA ASN A 136 5.06 -41.12 -18.84
C ASN A 136 3.66 -40.50 -18.89
N ILE A 137 3.48 -39.19 -18.63
CA ILE A 137 2.44 -38.31 -19.21
C ILE A 137 2.69 -36.84 -18.80
N GLY A 138 2.84 -35.97 -19.81
CA GLY A 138 2.26 -34.61 -19.83
C GLY A 138 2.99 -33.48 -19.11
N ALA A 139 4.06 -32.96 -19.71
CA ALA A 139 4.63 -31.65 -19.34
C ALA A 139 3.67 -30.48 -19.67
N PRO A 140 3.45 -29.51 -18.76
CA PRO A 140 2.89 -28.22 -19.14
C PRO A 140 4.02 -27.33 -19.69
N SER A 141 3.86 -26.99 -20.97
CA SER A 141 4.63 -26.02 -21.74
C SER A 141 4.50 -24.60 -21.18
N SER A 142 5.63 -23.96 -20.84
CA SER A 142 6.15 -22.73 -21.49
C SER A 142 7.14 -21.98 -20.59
N LEU A 143 8.43 -22.28 -20.74
CA LEU A 143 9.57 -21.42 -20.36
C LEU A 143 10.08 -20.75 -21.66
N PRO A 144 10.27 -19.42 -21.72
CA PRO A 144 10.99 -18.81 -22.83
C PRO A 144 12.50 -18.78 -22.55
N HIS A 145 13.24 -19.36 -23.49
CA HIS A 145 14.67 -19.32 -23.76
C HIS A 145 15.57 -18.37 -22.94
N SER A 146 16.55 -18.97 -22.25
CA SER A 146 17.95 -18.53 -22.34
C SER A 146 18.89 -19.68 -21.95
N ASP A 147 19.89 -19.91 -22.79
CA ASP A 147 20.83 -21.03 -22.74
C ASP A 147 21.60 -21.13 -21.41
N SER A 148 21.30 -22.16 -20.61
CA SER A 148 22.25 -22.74 -19.65
C SER A 148 21.72 -24.10 -19.18
N HIS A 149 22.57 -25.13 -19.24
CA HIS A 149 22.33 -26.46 -18.67
C HIS A 149 22.29 -26.45 -17.12
N ALA A 150 21.82 -25.36 -16.50
CA ALA A 150 21.74 -25.24 -15.05
C ALA A 150 20.52 -26.02 -14.56
N SER A 151 20.77 -27.01 -13.70
CA SER A 151 19.70 -27.63 -12.92
C SER A 151 19.24 -26.65 -11.84
N PRO A 152 17.97 -26.70 -11.40
CA PRO A 152 17.51 -25.88 -10.28
C PRO A 152 18.36 -26.18 -9.04
N PRO A 153 18.73 -25.16 -8.25
CA PRO A 153 19.51 -25.37 -7.03
C PRO A 153 18.73 -26.27 -6.07
N VAL A 154 19.43 -27.21 -5.45
CA VAL A 154 18.84 -28.16 -4.50
C VAL A 154 18.88 -27.56 -3.11
N ALA A 155 17.72 -27.48 -2.46
CA ALA A 155 17.65 -26.96 -1.09
C ALA A 155 18.43 -27.88 -0.12
N PRO A 156 19.28 -27.30 0.75
CA PRO A 156 19.85 -28.03 1.88
C PRO A 156 18.77 -28.70 2.72
N GLU A 157 19.02 -29.93 3.19
CA GLU A 157 18.01 -30.74 3.91
C GLU A 157 17.48 -30.05 5.17
N ASP A 158 18.35 -29.32 5.86
CA ASP A 158 18.05 -28.52 7.05
C ASP A 158 17.24 -27.24 6.74
N LEU A 159 17.38 -26.66 5.53
CA LEU A 159 16.48 -25.62 5.03
C LEU A 159 15.12 -26.21 4.65
N ALA A 160 15.11 -27.34 3.94
CA ALA A 160 13.90 -28.03 3.53
C ALA A 160 13.05 -28.43 4.75
N ALA A 161 13.66 -28.96 5.81
CA ALA A 161 12.98 -29.27 7.07
C ALA A 161 12.35 -28.03 7.74
N ARG A 162 12.86 -26.82 7.45
CA ARG A 162 12.40 -25.54 8.01
C ARG A 162 11.51 -24.74 7.07
N TRP A 163 11.03 -25.32 5.97
CA TRP A 163 10.22 -24.62 4.96
C TRP A 163 8.99 -23.89 5.54
N ARG A 164 8.34 -24.47 6.56
CA ARG A 164 7.18 -23.86 7.22
C ARG A 164 7.54 -22.61 8.02
N ILE A 165 8.76 -22.51 8.52
CA ILE A 165 9.22 -21.35 9.30
C ILE A 165 9.56 -20.20 8.36
N ILE A 166 10.25 -20.46 7.25
CA ILE A 166 10.58 -19.41 6.29
C ILE A 166 9.33 -18.85 5.62
N TRP A 167 8.38 -19.70 5.21
CA TRP A 167 7.19 -19.23 4.47
C TRP A 167 6.00 -18.91 5.38
N GLY A 168 5.95 -19.42 6.62
CA GLY A 168 4.89 -19.10 7.58
C GLY A 168 3.49 -19.25 6.99
N ASN A 169 2.71 -18.16 7.02
CA ASN A 169 1.37 -18.09 6.44
C ASN A 169 1.33 -17.44 5.04
N TRP A 170 2.41 -17.50 4.25
CA TRP A 170 2.50 -16.90 2.91
C TRP A 170 1.35 -17.28 1.97
N ILE A 171 0.95 -18.56 1.98
CA ILE A 171 -0.18 -19.04 1.17
C ILE A 171 -1.48 -18.34 1.54
N GLN A 172 -1.73 -18.11 2.83
CA GLN A 172 -2.93 -17.40 3.30
C GLN A 172 -2.92 -15.93 2.87
N LEU A 173 -1.75 -15.27 2.87
CA LEU A 173 -1.59 -13.92 2.30
C LEU A 173 -1.94 -13.93 0.82
N TYR A 174 -1.30 -14.81 0.03
CA TYR A 174 -1.53 -14.90 -1.41
C TYR A 174 -3.01 -15.13 -1.76
N GLU A 175 -3.65 -16.10 -1.12
CA GLU A 175 -5.05 -16.44 -1.39
C GLU A 175 -6.00 -15.29 -1.02
N TRP A 176 -5.77 -14.66 0.13
CA TRP A 176 -6.61 -13.53 0.55
C TRP A 176 -6.45 -12.34 -0.38
N HIS A 177 -5.21 -11.96 -0.73
CA HIS A 177 -4.95 -10.82 -1.61
C HIS A 177 -5.40 -11.08 -3.05
N SER A 178 -5.31 -12.31 -3.55
CA SER A 178 -5.86 -12.68 -4.86
C SER A 178 -7.38 -12.48 -4.90
N ALA A 179 -8.09 -12.98 -3.89
CA ALA A 179 -9.54 -12.81 -3.78
C ALA A 179 -9.96 -11.35 -3.52
N PHE A 180 -9.13 -10.58 -2.79
CA PHE A 180 -9.34 -9.16 -2.57
C PHE A 180 -9.18 -8.36 -3.86
N LEU A 181 -8.13 -8.66 -4.64
CA LEU A 181 -7.86 -8.03 -5.93
C LEU A 181 -9.02 -8.24 -6.92
N GLU A 182 -9.52 -9.47 -7.06
CA GLU A 182 -10.66 -9.76 -7.95
C GLU A 182 -11.88 -8.88 -7.62
N LYS A 183 -12.19 -8.76 -6.32
CA LYS A 183 -13.28 -7.89 -5.85
C LYS A 183 -12.96 -6.42 -6.09
N LEU A 184 -11.73 -5.99 -5.83
CA LEU A 184 -11.31 -4.60 -5.99
C LEU A 184 -11.40 -4.16 -7.47
N VAL A 185 -10.93 -4.97 -8.41
CA VAL A 185 -11.03 -4.73 -9.85
C VAL A 185 -12.49 -4.64 -10.27
N SER A 186 -13.34 -5.57 -9.82
CA SER A 186 -14.77 -5.53 -10.13
C SER A 186 -15.45 -4.27 -9.59
N VAL A 187 -15.14 -3.88 -8.35
CA VAL A 187 -15.78 -2.73 -7.69
C VAL A 187 -15.28 -1.39 -8.23
N VAL A 188 -13.98 -1.25 -8.56
CA VAL A 188 -13.45 0.02 -9.10
C VAL A 188 -14.04 0.36 -10.47
N GLU A 189 -14.43 -0.63 -11.26
CA GLU A 189 -15.05 -0.42 -12.57
C GLU A 189 -16.56 -0.18 -12.47
N SER A 190 -17.24 -0.88 -11.57
CA SER A 190 -18.71 -0.85 -11.47
C SER A 190 -19.23 0.22 -10.52
N ASP A 191 -18.65 0.33 -9.32
CA ASP A 191 -19.13 1.21 -8.25
C ASP A 191 -18.00 1.53 -7.25
N PRO A 192 -17.14 2.54 -7.56
CA PRO A 192 -16.00 2.91 -6.73
C PRO A 192 -16.36 3.30 -5.28
N ASP A 193 -17.60 3.73 -5.05
CA ASP A 193 -18.07 4.16 -3.73
C ASP A 193 -18.33 2.99 -2.77
N ARG A 194 -18.29 1.74 -3.27
CA ARG A 194 -18.32 0.52 -2.44
C ARG A 194 -16.95 0.05 -1.95
N ILE A 195 -15.85 0.61 -2.45
CA ILE A 195 -14.48 0.24 -2.01
C ILE A 195 -14.27 0.40 -0.50
N PRO A 196 -14.75 1.48 0.16
CA PRO A 196 -14.66 1.61 1.62
C PRO A 196 -15.23 0.40 2.37
N LYS A 197 -16.42 -0.06 1.94
CA LYS A 197 -17.09 -1.20 2.55
C LYS A 197 -16.26 -2.47 2.38
N LEU A 198 -15.64 -2.67 1.21
CA LEU A 198 -14.75 -3.81 0.97
C LEU A 198 -13.59 -3.87 1.97
N PHE A 199 -12.97 -2.73 2.31
CA PHE A 199 -11.92 -2.66 3.33
C PHE A 199 -12.46 -2.86 4.76
N ILE A 200 -13.59 -2.22 5.09
CA ILE A 200 -14.20 -2.32 6.42
C ILE A 200 -14.57 -3.79 6.73
N ASP A 201 -15.24 -4.47 5.79
CA ASP A 201 -15.65 -5.86 5.94
C ASP A 201 -14.43 -6.80 6.01
N SER A 202 -13.30 -6.40 5.41
CA SER A 202 -12.05 -7.14 5.40
C SER A 202 -11.18 -6.97 6.66
N ARG A 203 -11.45 -5.94 7.48
CA ARG A 203 -10.58 -5.52 8.62
C ARG A 203 -10.12 -6.67 9.50
N ALA A 204 -11.06 -7.47 10.01
CA ALA A 204 -10.76 -8.51 10.99
C ALA A 204 -9.83 -9.59 10.40
N ARG A 205 -10.09 -9.98 9.14
CA ARG A 205 -9.28 -10.99 8.47
C ARG A 205 -7.91 -10.45 8.10
N LEU A 206 -7.84 -9.21 7.61
CA LEU A 206 -6.58 -8.54 7.31
C LEU A 206 -5.69 -8.46 8.55
N ARG A 207 -6.24 -7.98 9.67
CA ARG A 207 -5.53 -7.93 10.96
C ARG A 207 -5.01 -9.30 11.39
N SER A 208 -5.83 -10.34 11.28
CA SER A 208 -5.44 -11.71 11.68
C SER A 208 -4.30 -12.28 10.83
N ILE A 209 -4.37 -12.12 9.50
CA ILE A 209 -3.35 -12.64 8.59
C ILE A 209 -2.02 -11.91 8.80
N TYR A 210 -2.06 -10.58 8.93
CA TYR A 210 -0.86 -9.78 9.10
C TYR A 210 -0.21 -9.93 10.49
N SER A 211 -0.98 -10.08 11.58
CA SER A 211 -0.43 -10.38 12.91
C SER A 211 0.44 -11.65 12.87
N LYS A 212 -0.12 -12.75 12.35
CA LYS A 212 0.56 -14.04 12.22
C LYS A 212 1.83 -13.93 11.36
N TYR A 213 1.75 -13.17 10.27
CA TYR A 213 2.90 -12.99 9.38
C TYR A 213 4.03 -12.23 10.07
N CYS A 214 3.70 -11.10 10.71
CA CYS A 214 4.66 -10.24 11.41
C CYS A 214 5.35 -10.96 12.58
N GLU A 215 4.61 -11.78 13.34
CA GLU A 215 5.17 -12.63 14.42
C GLU A 215 6.25 -13.61 13.90
N ASN A 216 6.08 -14.11 12.68
CA ASN A 216 7.00 -15.06 12.06
C ASN A 216 8.14 -14.38 11.27
N HIS A 217 7.93 -13.16 10.80
CA HIS A 217 8.81 -12.48 9.83
C HIS A 217 10.28 -12.47 10.26
N ARG A 218 10.59 -12.15 11.53
CA ARG A 218 11.98 -12.16 12.02
C ARG A 218 12.65 -13.53 11.88
N LYS A 219 11.93 -14.62 12.18
CA LYS A 219 12.48 -15.98 12.05
C LYS A 219 12.72 -16.32 10.59
N ALA A 220 11.79 -15.96 9.71
CA ALA A 220 11.93 -16.16 8.28
C ALA A 220 13.14 -15.40 7.70
N ALA A 221 13.30 -14.12 8.07
CA ALA A 221 14.43 -13.30 7.62
C ALA A 221 15.78 -13.87 8.07
N LEU A 222 15.89 -14.33 9.32
CA LEU A 222 17.11 -14.97 9.83
C LEU A 222 17.46 -16.26 9.07
N ILE A 223 16.46 -17.08 8.74
CA ILE A 223 16.68 -18.29 7.93
C ILE A 223 17.11 -17.91 6.52
N ALA A 224 16.43 -16.94 5.89
CA ALA A 224 16.77 -16.48 4.55
C ALA A 224 18.21 -15.99 4.47
N GLU A 225 18.69 -15.25 5.48
CA GLU A 225 20.08 -14.79 5.56
C GLU A 225 21.05 -15.95 5.80
N GLN A 226 20.71 -16.92 6.66
CA GLN A 226 21.54 -18.11 6.90
C GLN A 226 21.79 -18.91 5.61
N TYR A 227 20.83 -18.94 4.70
CA TYR A 227 20.92 -19.65 3.41
C TYR A 227 20.98 -18.69 2.21
N ARG A 228 21.61 -17.53 2.40
CA ARG A 228 21.72 -16.49 1.38
C ARG A 228 22.22 -17.03 0.03
N ASP A 229 23.23 -17.90 0.05
CA ASP A 229 23.84 -18.43 -1.17
C ASP A 229 22.85 -19.28 -1.98
N PHE A 230 22.10 -20.18 -1.32
CA PHE A 230 21.05 -20.97 -1.97
C PHE A 230 19.96 -20.07 -2.58
N PHE A 231 19.49 -19.06 -1.83
CA PHE A 231 18.46 -18.16 -2.34
C PHE A 231 18.95 -17.25 -3.46
N GLU A 232 20.24 -16.91 -3.47
CA GLU A 232 20.86 -16.16 -4.55
C GLU A 232 20.99 -16.99 -5.83
N GLU A 233 21.44 -18.24 -5.72
CA GLU A 233 21.45 -19.18 -6.85
C GLU A 233 20.03 -19.38 -7.41
N LEU A 234 19.04 -19.55 -6.52
CA LEU A 234 17.63 -19.70 -6.92
C LEU A 234 17.11 -18.46 -7.62
N ARG A 235 17.40 -17.26 -7.09
CA ARG A 235 17.04 -15.97 -7.69
C ARG A 235 17.58 -15.83 -9.11
N ILE A 236 18.86 -16.17 -9.30
CA ILE A 236 19.51 -16.14 -10.63
C ILE A 236 18.83 -17.16 -11.55
N PHE A 237 18.58 -18.38 -11.08
CA PHE A 237 17.97 -19.45 -11.87
C PHE A 237 16.57 -19.08 -12.40
N ILE A 238 15.73 -18.47 -11.56
CA ILE A 238 14.38 -18.05 -11.97
C ILE A 238 14.35 -16.69 -12.67
N GLY A 239 15.49 -15.98 -12.74
CA GLY A 239 15.60 -14.64 -13.34
C GLY A 239 14.90 -13.54 -12.54
N ASP A 240 14.80 -13.70 -11.22
CA ASP A 240 14.15 -12.72 -10.35
C ASP A 240 15.09 -11.55 -10.04
N LYS A 241 14.51 -10.35 -9.98
CA LYS A 241 15.22 -9.10 -9.74
C LYS A 241 15.39 -8.80 -8.27
N GLU A 242 14.45 -9.26 -7.44
CA GLU A 242 14.44 -9.02 -5.99
C GLU A 242 14.99 -10.24 -5.25
N ASP A 243 15.70 -10.01 -4.15
CA ASP A 243 16.17 -11.10 -3.29
C ASP A 243 15.04 -11.63 -2.38
N VAL A 244 15.26 -12.82 -1.80
CA VAL A 244 14.26 -13.47 -0.95
C VAL A 244 13.89 -12.62 0.27
N VAL A 245 14.83 -11.86 0.82
CA VAL A 245 14.61 -11.00 2.00
C VAL A 245 13.69 -9.84 1.63
N SER A 246 13.89 -9.23 0.46
CA SER A 246 13.01 -8.19 -0.09
C SER A 246 11.60 -8.73 -0.30
N HIS A 247 11.44 -9.94 -0.85
CA HIS A 247 10.13 -10.58 -0.95
C HIS A 247 9.47 -10.77 0.41
N LEU A 248 10.19 -11.32 1.39
CA LEU A 248 9.71 -11.49 2.76
C LEU A 248 9.31 -10.15 3.40
N MET A 249 9.87 -9.04 2.93
CA MET A 249 9.58 -7.70 3.42
C MET A 249 8.29 -7.10 2.82
N GLN A 250 7.92 -7.50 1.60
CA GLN A 250 6.81 -6.89 0.86
C GLN A 250 5.46 -6.89 1.60
N PRO A 251 5.04 -7.95 2.32
CA PRO A 251 3.76 -7.92 3.02
C PRO A 251 3.68 -6.81 4.07
N VAL A 252 4.69 -6.68 4.92
CA VAL A 252 4.74 -5.62 5.93
C VAL A 252 4.76 -4.24 5.26
N GLN A 253 5.49 -4.08 4.14
CA GLN A 253 5.43 -2.83 3.38
C GLN A 253 4.03 -2.56 2.82
N ARG A 254 3.34 -3.59 2.33
CA ARG A 254 2.00 -3.45 1.73
C ARG A 254 1.00 -2.94 2.74
N ILE A 255 0.95 -3.55 3.93
CA ILE A 255 -0.04 -3.15 4.94
C ILE A 255 0.16 -1.70 5.39
N MET A 256 1.41 -1.21 5.45
CA MET A 256 1.74 0.17 5.78
C MET A 256 1.38 1.19 4.68
N ARG A 257 1.28 0.75 3.42
CA ARG A 257 1.09 1.63 2.25
C ARG A 257 -0.36 1.79 1.80
N TYR A 258 -1.30 0.94 2.24
CA TYR A 258 -2.71 1.09 1.84
C TYR A 258 -3.31 2.46 2.18
N GLN A 259 -2.90 3.05 3.31
CA GLN A 259 -3.38 4.37 3.74
C GLN A 259 -3.08 5.51 2.74
N LEU A 260 -2.11 5.36 1.83
CA LEU A 260 -1.67 6.44 0.93
C LEU A 260 -2.66 6.72 -0.20
N PRO A 261 -2.99 5.75 -1.07
CA PRO A 261 -4.01 5.96 -2.08
C PRO A 261 -5.37 6.25 -1.44
N ILE A 262 -5.67 5.65 -0.28
CA ILE A 262 -6.93 5.90 0.45
C ILE A 262 -7.01 7.36 0.94
N ALA A 263 -5.91 7.94 1.44
CA ALA A 263 -5.86 9.34 1.84
C ALA A 263 -6.05 10.29 0.64
N GLU A 264 -5.44 10.00 -0.50
CA GLU A 264 -5.65 10.79 -1.72
C GLU A 264 -7.07 10.63 -2.26
N ILE A 265 -7.65 9.43 -2.26
CA ILE A 265 -9.07 9.22 -2.63
C ILE A 265 -9.99 10.02 -1.71
N LEU A 266 -9.74 10.01 -0.40
CA LEU A 266 -10.52 10.75 0.59
C LEU A 266 -10.50 12.26 0.31
N LYS A 267 -9.33 12.82 -0.04
CA LYS A 267 -9.15 14.23 -0.37
C LYS A 267 -10.01 14.66 -1.57
N TYR A 268 -10.16 13.82 -2.58
CA TYR A 268 -11.03 14.12 -3.74
C TYR A 268 -12.51 13.82 -3.44
N THR A 269 -12.79 12.79 -2.65
CA THR A 269 -14.15 12.46 -2.17
C THR A 269 -14.74 13.60 -1.35
N GLN A 270 -13.93 14.24 -0.50
CA GLN A 270 -14.31 15.43 0.26
C GLN A 270 -14.61 16.62 -0.64
N ARG A 271 -13.80 16.86 -1.67
CA ARG A 271 -14.02 17.94 -2.65
C ARG A 271 -15.26 17.72 -3.51
N ALA A 272 -15.61 16.47 -3.78
CA ALA A 272 -16.82 16.10 -4.50
C ALA A 272 -18.09 16.13 -3.62
N CYS A 273 -17.98 16.48 -2.33
CA CYS A 273 -19.10 16.44 -1.38
C CYS A 273 -19.85 15.10 -1.38
N SER A 274 -19.13 13.99 -1.60
CA SER A 274 -19.74 12.66 -1.71
C SER A 274 -20.38 12.22 -0.38
N PRO A 275 -21.56 11.56 -0.43
CA PRO A 275 -22.22 11.03 0.77
C PRO A 275 -21.39 9.97 1.49
N ASP A 276 -20.47 9.29 0.80
CA ASP A 276 -19.63 8.21 1.33
C ASP A 276 -18.36 8.71 2.04
N LEU A 277 -18.23 10.03 2.24
CA LEU A 277 -17.08 10.64 2.90
C LEU A 277 -16.77 10.00 4.27
N LEU A 278 -17.81 9.68 5.05
CA LEU A 278 -17.64 9.06 6.37
C LEU A 278 -17.09 7.62 6.28
N LEU A 279 -17.49 6.87 5.24
CA LEU A 279 -16.98 5.52 5.01
C LEU A 279 -15.50 5.57 4.60
N TRP A 280 -15.11 6.51 3.74
CA TRP A 280 -13.72 6.72 3.37
C TRP A 280 -12.84 7.15 4.55
N LYS A 281 -13.34 8.03 5.44
CA LYS A 281 -12.63 8.40 6.68
C LYS A 281 -12.39 7.19 7.58
N LYS A 282 -13.44 6.41 7.84
CA LYS A 282 -13.34 5.17 8.63
C LYS A 282 -12.39 4.15 8.01
N THR A 283 -12.39 4.04 6.67
CA THR A 283 -11.47 3.17 5.95
C THR A 283 -10.01 3.59 6.15
N LEU A 284 -9.73 4.90 6.08
CA LEU A 284 -8.41 5.43 6.33
C LEU A 284 -7.94 5.17 7.78
N GLU A 285 -8.84 5.34 8.76
CA GLU A 285 -8.55 5.02 10.16
C GLU A 285 -8.16 3.55 10.34
N ILE A 286 -8.97 2.62 9.79
CA ILE A 286 -8.68 1.19 9.85
C ILE A 286 -7.31 0.86 9.23
N MET A 287 -7.01 1.43 8.06
CA MET A 287 -5.74 1.18 7.38
C MET A 287 -4.54 1.86 8.04
N LYS A 288 -4.76 2.80 8.97
CA LYS A 288 -3.75 3.35 9.88
C LYS A 288 -3.57 2.51 11.15
N GLU A 289 -4.63 1.89 11.65
CA GLU A 289 -4.61 1.09 12.88
C GLU A 289 -3.90 -0.25 12.69
N ILE A 290 -4.22 -0.99 11.62
CA ILE A 290 -3.67 -2.35 11.41
C ILE A 290 -2.13 -2.34 11.42
N PRO A 291 -1.43 -1.42 10.72
CA PRO A 291 0.01 -1.31 10.81
C PRO A 291 0.53 -1.07 12.23
N LYS A 292 -0.13 -0.20 13.01
CA LYS A 292 0.28 0.10 14.40
C LYS A 292 0.21 -1.14 15.28
N ASP A 293 -0.88 -1.90 15.17
CA ASP A 293 -1.03 -3.18 15.88
C ASP A 293 0.10 -4.16 15.52
N THR A 294 0.46 -4.24 14.24
CA THR A 294 1.55 -5.09 13.77
C THR A 294 2.94 -4.53 14.08
N GLN A 295 3.09 -3.22 14.18
CA GLN A 295 4.35 -2.55 14.47
C GLN A 295 4.74 -2.76 15.93
N LEU A 296 3.78 -2.76 16.86
CA LEU A 296 4.01 -3.19 18.25
C LEU A 296 4.56 -4.64 18.33
N ILE A 297 4.20 -5.49 17.38
CA ILE A 297 4.71 -6.86 17.25
C ILE A 297 6.12 -6.87 16.60
N LEU A 298 6.35 -6.00 15.61
CA LEU A 298 7.62 -5.91 14.89
C LEU A 298 8.70 -5.12 15.64
N GLU A 299 8.36 -4.20 16.56
CA GLU A 299 9.31 -3.39 17.37
C GLU A 299 10.22 -4.26 18.25
N VAL A 300 9.83 -5.52 18.49
CA VAL A 300 10.70 -6.55 19.11
C VAL A 300 11.77 -7.09 18.13
N SER A 301 11.73 -6.68 16.86
CA SER A 301 12.57 -7.16 15.74
C SER A 301 13.30 -6.06 14.96
N PHE A 302 13.00 -4.77 15.22
CA PHE A 302 13.46 -3.60 14.45
C PHE A 302 14.94 -3.23 14.65
N GLU A 303 15.59 -3.75 15.70
CA GLU A 303 17.01 -3.47 15.99
C GLU A 303 17.92 -3.83 14.80
N LEU A 304 17.61 -4.84 14.01
CA LEU A 304 18.46 -5.24 12.88
C LEU A 304 18.27 -4.36 11.64
N TYR A 305 17.06 -3.86 11.38
CA TYR A 305 16.77 -3.07 10.17
C TYR A 305 17.24 -1.62 10.33
N ILE A 306 17.07 -1.03 11.53
CA ILE A 306 17.64 0.29 11.84
C ILE A 306 19.17 0.21 11.83
N VAL A 307 19.78 -0.83 12.43
CA VAL A 307 21.24 -0.99 12.39
C VAL A 307 21.73 -1.19 10.95
N PHE A 308 21.08 -2.02 10.14
CA PHE A 308 21.48 -2.20 8.73
C PHE A 308 21.34 -0.91 7.92
N TYR A 309 20.22 -0.19 8.10
CA TYR A 309 19.97 1.06 7.39
C TYR A 309 20.91 2.19 7.84
N ILE A 310 21.19 2.29 9.15
CA ILE A 310 22.20 3.20 9.70
C ILE A 310 23.60 2.83 9.18
N VAL A 311 23.97 1.55 9.18
CA VAL A 311 25.29 1.08 8.71
C VAL A 311 25.46 1.39 7.22
N VAL A 312 24.44 1.13 6.38
CA VAL A 312 24.49 1.45 4.95
C VAL A 312 24.55 2.97 4.74
N ILE A 313 23.77 3.77 5.46
CA ILE A 313 23.86 5.24 5.40
C ILE A 313 25.24 5.73 5.85
N CYS A 314 25.79 5.20 6.94
CA CYS A 314 27.12 5.55 7.44
C CYS A 314 28.23 5.15 6.47
N LEU A 315 28.13 3.99 5.82
CA LEU A 315 29.10 3.53 4.81
C LEU A 315 29.03 4.40 3.54
N LEU A 316 27.82 4.73 3.07
CA LEU A 316 27.64 5.63 1.93
C LEU A 316 28.15 7.05 2.23
N ALA A 317 27.91 7.55 3.45
CA ALA A 317 28.43 8.84 3.89
C ALA A 317 29.97 8.84 3.98
N SER A 318 30.57 7.76 4.51
CA SER A 318 32.02 7.61 4.59
C SER A 318 32.67 7.55 3.19
N PHE A 319 32.05 6.85 2.24
CA PHE A 319 32.51 6.77 0.86
C PHE A 319 32.45 8.13 0.15
N GLN A 320 31.37 8.89 0.36
CA GLN A 320 31.21 10.23 -0.19
C GLN A 320 32.24 11.23 0.38
N CYS A 321 32.55 11.12 1.68
CA CYS A 321 33.63 11.89 2.30
C CYS A 321 35.00 11.57 1.70
N HIS A 322 35.29 10.29 1.42
CA HIS A 322 36.56 9.87 0.84
C HIS A 322 36.73 10.37 -0.61
N ILE A 323 35.66 10.40 -1.39
CA ILE A 323 35.65 10.98 -2.75
C ILE A 323 35.86 12.50 -2.71
N ASN A 324 35.21 13.21 -1.79
CA ASN A 324 35.35 14.66 -1.65
C ASN A 324 36.77 15.05 -1.21
N ILE A 325 37.39 14.29 -0.28
CA ILE A 325 38.78 14.50 0.12
C ILE A 325 39.73 14.25 -1.06
N PHE A 326 39.51 13.19 -1.84
CA PHE A 326 40.33 12.88 -3.02
C PHE A 326 40.21 13.97 -4.12
N MET A 327 39.02 14.56 -4.28
CA MET A 327 38.79 15.68 -5.22
C MET A 327 39.42 17.00 -4.75
N CYS A 328 39.59 17.20 -3.44
CA CYS A 328 40.34 18.35 -2.91
C CYS A 328 41.87 18.22 -3.08
N PHE A 329 42.39 17.01 -3.26
CA PHE A 329 43.83 16.76 -3.47
C PHE A 329 44.23 16.66 -4.96
N LEU A 330 43.29 16.76 -5.90
CA LEU A 330 43.59 16.79 -7.34
C LEU A 330 44.20 18.16 -7.72
N PRO A 331 45.43 18.21 -8.29
CA PRO A 331 46.10 19.46 -8.63
C PRO A 331 45.31 20.27 -9.66
N SER A 332 45.19 21.58 -9.39
CA SER A 332 44.35 22.56 -10.09
C SER A 332 44.82 22.94 -11.50
N SER A 333 45.09 21.98 -12.39
CA SER A 333 45.60 22.23 -13.75
C SER A 333 44.67 21.81 -14.90
N ARG A 334 43.41 21.45 -14.66
CA ARG A 334 42.43 21.22 -15.73
C ARG A 334 41.05 21.78 -15.36
N LYS A 335 40.87 23.10 -15.52
CA LYS A 335 39.55 23.76 -15.38
C LYS A 335 39.19 24.69 -16.54
N ASN A 336 39.82 24.58 -17.71
CA ASN A 336 39.43 25.35 -18.89
C ASN A 336 39.48 24.49 -20.15
N LEU A 337 38.40 23.74 -20.37
CA LEU A 337 37.84 23.50 -21.69
C LEU A 337 36.42 23.02 -21.42
N ILE A 338 35.46 23.95 -21.47
CA ILE A 338 34.02 23.68 -21.36
C ILE A 338 33.41 24.08 -22.69
#